data_AF-E1WYJ6-F1
#
_entry.id   AF-E1WYJ6-F1
#
_cell.length_a   1.000
_cell.length_b   1.000
_cell.length_c   1.000
_cell.angle_alpha   90.00
_cell.angle_beta   90.00
_cell.angle_gamma   90.00
#
_symmetry.space_group_name_H-M   'P 1'
#
loop_
_entity.id
_entity.type
_entity.pdbx_description
1 polymer ?
#
loop_
_entity_poly.entity_id
_entity_poly.type
_entity_poly.pdbx_seq_one_letter_code
_entity_poly.pdbx_strand_id
1 'polypeptide(L)'
;MLTHIDKSNLPSMVDVSEKENSIRVASAISSIQLPEQMRDYFTGDDFKLKKGPVFQTAIIAATMAVKKTHETIPLCHQVPIESCKVNIEVNDDLRVDVTCKVRTSYKTGIEMEALHGAMVACLTIYDMCKAVSHNMVIGETKLLSKSGGKSPVLNNVKGLILTGGKSSRMNRDKALIEYKNRPHALYLKSLLEKYCDEVFISSRKGQWDGTPLESEKLLFDDEKMTGPVAGMLAAFNRDPSANWIVIACDLPYINESTIETLIENYDPSKVAVSFKNKEKGFAEPLCTLYTNKAREVFEKAYLEDTRCPVKVLKSVETIALEQRGKINLSNINTPTEYQEAKEFLAKGESI
;
A
#
# COMPACT_ATOMS: atom_id res chain seq x y z
N MET A 1 -21.21 -11.19 5.23
CA MET A 1 -20.07 -12.11 5.15
C MET A 1 -20.37 -13.04 3.98
N LEU A 2 -19.58 -13.02 2.90
CA LEU A 2 -19.76 -13.96 1.80
C LEU A 2 -18.87 -15.16 2.10
N THR A 3 -19.50 -16.23 2.54
CA THR A 3 -18.83 -17.47 2.91
C THR A 3 -19.08 -18.47 1.79
N HIS A 4 -18.05 -19.24 1.39
CA HIS A 4 -18.17 -20.36 0.44
C HIS A 4 -18.92 -21.56 1.05
N ILE A 5 -19.92 -21.29 1.89
CA ILE A 5 -20.74 -22.26 2.60
C ILE A 5 -22.20 -21.83 2.44
N ASP A 6 -23.09 -22.80 2.24
CA ASP A 6 -24.52 -22.57 2.21
C ASP A 6 -25.13 -22.56 3.63
N LYS A 7 -26.46 -22.47 3.71
CA LYS A 7 -27.21 -22.49 4.99
C LYS A 7 -27.07 -23.81 5.77
N SER A 8 -26.61 -24.87 5.11
CA SER A 8 -26.36 -26.19 5.67
C SER A 8 -24.88 -26.40 6.02
N ASN A 9 -24.05 -25.34 5.91
CA ASN A 9 -22.61 -25.38 6.12
C ASN A 9 -21.85 -26.27 5.12
N LEU A 10 -22.41 -26.48 3.92
CA LEU A 10 -21.78 -27.23 2.84
C LEU A 10 -21.08 -26.30 1.84
N PRO A 11 -19.96 -26.72 1.22
CA PRO A 11 -19.24 -25.91 0.24
C PRO A 11 -20.15 -25.48 -0.92
N SER A 12 -20.23 -24.18 -1.16
CA SER A 12 -21.07 -23.61 -2.22
C SER A 12 -20.40 -22.42 -2.89
N MET A 13 -20.58 -22.32 -4.21
CA MET A 13 -20.12 -21.16 -4.97
C MET A 13 -21.09 -19.99 -4.75
N VAL A 14 -20.54 -18.83 -4.39
CA VAL A 14 -21.35 -17.63 -4.11
C VAL A 14 -21.97 -17.11 -5.41
N ASP A 15 -23.28 -16.85 -5.42
CA ASP A 15 -23.93 -16.16 -6.53
C ASP A 15 -23.47 -14.68 -6.57
N VAL A 16 -23.00 -14.26 -7.75
CA VAL A 16 -22.50 -12.91 -8.00
C VAL A 16 -23.37 -12.15 -9.01
N SER A 17 -24.53 -12.70 -9.41
CA SER A 17 -25.37 -12.17 -10.49
C SER A 17 -25.82 -10.72 -10.25
N GLU A 18 -26.18 -10.38 -9.02
CA GLU A 18 -26.62 -9.03 -8.61
C GLU A 18 -25.47 -8.02 -8.43
N LYS A 19 -24.21 -8.46 -8.47
CA LYS A 19 -23.07 -7.56 -8.35
C LYS A 19 -22.82 -6.85 -9.67
N GLU A 20 -22.45 -5.57 -9.58
CA GLU A 20 -22.03 -4.79 -10.73
C GLU A 20 -20.61 -5.16 -11.18
N ASN A 21 -20.36 -4.99 -12.48
CA ASN A 21 -19.01 -5.12 -13.03
C ASN A 21 -18.18 -3.90 -12.63
N SER A 22 -16.97 -4.16 -12.16
CA SER A 22 -15.99 -3.14 -11.83
C SER A 22 -14.59 -3.58 -12.26
N ILE A 23 -13.72 -2.61 -12.53
CA ILE A 23 -12.29 -2.89 -12.72
C ILE A 23 -11.75 -3.43 -11.41
N ARG A 24 -11.11 -4.60 -11.44
CA ARG A 24 -10.50 -5.26 -10.29
C ARG A 24 -9.05 -5.56 -10.58
N VAL A 25 -8.21 -5.31 -9.59
CA VAL A 25 -6.78 -5.60 -9.65
C VAL A 25 -6.39 -6.34 -8.40
N ALA A 26 -5.55 -7.36 -8.54
CA ALA A 26 -4.89 -8.00 -7.41
C ALA A 26 -3.40 -8.17 -7.74
N SER A 27 -2.56 -8.04 -6.71
CA SER A 27 -1.14 -8.32 -6.78
C SER A 27 -0.79 -9.29 -5.66
N ALA A 28 -0.05 -10.35 -5.97
CA ALA A 28 0.40 -11.33 -5.00
C ALA A 28 1.90 -11.60 -5.19
N ILE A 29 2.56 -12.03 -4.12
CA ILE A 29 3.97 -12.41 -4.13
C ILE A 29 4.11 -13.87 -3.69
N SER A 30 5.06 -14.57 -4.29
CA SER A 30 5.58 -15.84 -3.80
C SER A 30 7.11 -15.78 -3.82
N SER A 31 7.77 -16.57 -2.99
CA SER A 31 9.24 -16.58 -2.93
C SER A 31 9.80 -17.99 -3.06
N ILE A 32 11.02 -18.11 -3.57
CA ILE A 32 11.79 -19.36 -3.55
C ILE A 32 13.25 -19.07 -3.21
N GLN A 33 13.76 -19.77 -2.20
CA GLN A 33 15.17 -19.74 -1.82
C GLN A 33 15.94 -20.75 -2.67
N LEU A 34 16.92 -20.27 -3.43
CA LEU A 34 17.83 -21.11 -4.20
C LEU A 34 19.12 -21.38 -3.43
N PRO A 35 19.78 -22.53 -3.64
CA PRO A 35 21.06 -22.83 -3.01
C PRO A 35 22.21 -22.06 -3.67
N GLU A 36 23.29 -21.82 -2.94
CA GLU A 36 24.46 -21.03 -3.38
C GLU A 36 25.04 -21.47 -4.73
N GLN A 37 25.03 -22.77 -5.01
CA GLN A 37 25.50 -23.34 -6.29
C GLN A 37 24.74 -22.80 -7.51
N MET A 38 23.55 -22.22 -7.34
CA MET A 38 22.80 -21.58 -8.43
C MET A 38 23.46 -20.30 -8.93
N ARG A 39 24.34 -19.65 -8.15
CA ARG A 39 25.02 -18.39 -8.54
C ARG A 39 25.73 -18.52 -9.87
N ASP A 40 26.42 -19.63 -10.10
CA ASP A 40 27.22 -19.87 -11.30
C ASP A 40 26.38 -19.92 -12.59
N TYR A 41 25.06 -20.08 -12.47
CA TYR A 41 24.14 -20.16 -13.58
C TYR A 41 23.41 -18.84 -13.86
N PHE A 42 23.55 -17.84 -12.99
CA PHE A 42 22.91 -16.55 -13.16
C PHE A 42 23.70 -15.70 -14.16
N THR A 43 23.06 -15.32 -15.28
CA THR A 43 23.72 -14.55 -16.34
C THR A 43 22.81 -13.46 -16.88
N GLY A 44 23.24 -12.20 -16.77
CA GLY A 44 22.37 -11.06 -17.04
C GLY A 44 21.25 -11.01 -16.01
N ASP A 45 20.01 -11.22 -16.47
CA ASP A 45 18.79 -11.13 -15.64
C ASP A 45 18.05 -12.46 -15.49
N ASP A 46 18.66 -13.60 -15.86
CA ASP A 46 18.05 -14.93 -15.78
C ASP A 46 19.08 -16.03 -15.46
N PHE A 47 18.61 -17.13 -14.88
CA PHE A 47 19.38 -18.36 -14.78
C PHE A 47 19.33 -19.12 -16.10
N LYS A 48 20.50 -19.51 -16.61
CA LYS A 48 20.64 -20.31 -17.83
C LYS A 48 21.07 -21.72 -17.49
N LEU A 49 20.12 -22.64 -17.56
CA LEU A 49 20.35 -24.06 -17.37
C LEU A 49 20.24 -24.81 -18.69
N LYS A 50 20.60 -26.10 -18.71
CA LYS A 50 20.37 -26.97 -19.88
C LYS A 50 18.90 -27.05 -20.30
N LYS A 51 17.97 -26.78 -19.37
CA LYS A 51 16.53 -26.69 -19.62
C LYS A 51 16.09 -25.38 -20.30
N GLY A 52 16.99 -24.41 -20.45
CA GLY A 52 16.70 -23.10 -21.02
C GLY A 52 16.60 -21.98 -19.97
N PRO A 53 16.00 -20.83 -20.34
CA PRO A 53 15.85 -19.67 -19.46
C PRO A 53 14.81 -19.92 -18.37
N VAL A 54 15.20 -19.84 -17.10
CA VAL A 54 14.36 -20.25 -15.96
C VAL A 54 13.22 -19.27 -15.73
N PHE A 55 13.52 -17.97 -15.64
CA PHE A 55 12.53 -16.94 -15.33
C PHE A 55 11.55 -16.74 -16.47
N GLN A 56 12.00 -16.77 -17.73
CA GLN A 56 11.09 -16.67 -18.88
C GLN A 56 10.07 -17.82 -18.90
N THR A 57 10.51 -19.05 -18.64
CA THR A 57 9.59 -20.19 -18.53
C THR A 57 8.62 -20.03 -17.36
N ALA A 58 9.07 -19.53 -16.20
CA ALA A 58 8.22 -19.27 -15.05
C ALA A 58 7.14 -18.21 -15.32
N ILE A 59 7.46 -17.15 -16.06
CA ILE A 59 6.50 -16.10 -16.47
C ILE A 59 5.37 -16.69 -17.34
N ILE A 60 5.72 -17.56 -18.29
CA ILE A 60 4.75 -18.25 -19.15
C ILE A 60 3.84 -19.14 -18.30
N ALA A 61 4.44 -19.96 -17.41
CA ALA A 61 3.70 -20.87 -16.54
C ALA A 61 2.72 -20.13 -15.62
N ALA A 62 3.15 -19.03 -14.98
CA ALA A 62 2.28 -18.18 -14.19
C ALA A 62 1.11 -17.60 -15.00
N THR A 63 1.38 -17.10 -16.21
CA THR A 63 0.34 -16.56 -17.10
C THR A 63 -0.68 -17.62 -17.50
N MET A 64 -0.24 -18.87 -17.70
CA MET A 64 -1.13 -20.01 -17.96
C MET A 64 -1.96 -20.37 -16.72
N ALA A 65 -1.33 -20.43 -15.55
CA ALA A 65 -1.98 -20.73 -14.28
C ALA A 65 -3.07 -19.73 -13.93
N VAL A 66 -2.79 -18.43 -14.08
CA VAL A 66 -3.77 -17.33 -13.89
C VAL A 66 -5.05 -17.60 -14.67
N LYS A 67 -4.95 -17.97 -15.95
CA LYS A 67 -6.11 -18.25 -16.82
C LYS A 67 -6.88 -19.52 -16.44
N LYS A 68 -6.26 -20.43 -15.68
CA LYS A 68 -6.80 -21.74 -15.28
C LYS A 68 -7.07 -21.86 -13.78
N THR A 69 -7.13 -20.74 -13.06
CA THR A 69 -7.32 -20.72 -11.60
C THR A 69 -8.62 -21.44 -11.19
N HIS A 70 -9.72 -21.18 -11.89
CA HIS A 70 -11.01 -21.84 -11.67
C HIS A 70 -11.00 -23.36 -11.93
N GLU A 71 -10.05 -23.89 -12.72
CA GLU A 71 -9.89 -25.34 -12.92
C GLU A 71 -9.21 -26.00 -11.72
N THR A 72 -8.44 -25.23 -10.93
CA THR A 72 -7.60 -25.75 -9.83
C THR A 72 -8.22 -25.46 -8.46
N ILE A 73 -8.90 -24.31 -8.30
CA ILE A 73 -9.54 -23.90 -7.05
C ILE A 73 -11.06 -24.12 -7.15
N PRO A 74 -11.65 -25.14 -6.48
CA PRO A 74 -12.97 -25.69 -6.82
C PRO A 74 -14.17 -24.73 -6.82
N LEU A 75 -14.13 -23.64 -6.05
CA LEU A 75 -15.25 -22.71 -5.88
C LEU A 75 -14.97 -21.31 -6.43
N CYS A 76 -13.87 -21.14 -7.16
CA CYS A 76 -13.61 -19.91 -7.90
C CYS A 76 -14.50 -19.82 -9.14
N HIS A 77 -15.04 -18.62 -9.39
CA HIS A 77 -15.69 -18.33 -10.66
C HIS A 77 -14.66 -18.31 -11.79
N GLN A 78 -15.10 -18.61 -13.01
CA GLN A 78 -14.31 -18.31 -14.20
C GLN A 78 -14.34 -16.80 -14.47
N VAL A 79 -13.17 -16.15 -14.41
CA VAL A 79 -13.04 -14.69 -14.57
C VAL A 79 -12.29 -14.36 -15.87
N PRO A 80 -12.79 -13.41 -16.70
CA PRO A 80 -12.08 -12.98 -17.91
C PRO A 80 -10.85 -12.14 -17.55
N ILE A 81 -9.65 -12.65 -17.87
CA ILE A 81 -8.39 -11.96 -17.56
C ILE A 81 -8.11 -10.91 -18.63
N GLU A 82 -7.95 -9.65 -18.22
CA GLU A 82 -7.61 -8.55 -19.14
C GLU A 82 -6.11 -8.25 -19.15
N SER A 83 -5.42 -8.42 -18.01
CA SER A 83 -3.98 -8.24 -17.92
C SER A 83 -3.38 -9.17 -16.88
N CYS A 84 -2.18 -9.69 -17.17
CA CYS A 84 -1.35 -10.45 -16.25
C CYS A 84 0.09 -9.98 -16.43
N LYS A 85 0.70 -9.47 -15.37
CA LYS A 85 2.11 -9.06 -15.35
C LYS A 85 2.83 -9.84 -14.26
N VAL A 86 3.95 -10.45 -14.61
CA VAL A 86 4.79 -11.21 -13.68
C VAL A 86 6.14 -10.54 -13.63
N ASN A 87 6.58 -10.13 -12.43
CA ASN A 87 7.91 -9.59 -12.17
C ASN A 87 8.67 -10.58 -11.30
N ILE A 88 9.95 -10.81 -11.63
CA ILE A 88 10.82 -11.74 -10.90
C ILE A 88 12.07 -10.95 -10.53
N GLU A 89 12.37 -10.89 -9.24
CA GLU A 89 13.56 -10.24 -8.70
C GLU A 89 14.35 -11.26 -7.88
N VAL A 90 15.67 -11.23 -8.00
CA VAL A 90 16.58 -12.07 -7.21
C VAL A 90 17.48 -11.16 -6.38
N ASN A 91 17.62 -11.46 -5.10
CA ASN A 91 18.50 -10.73 -4.21
C ASN A 91 19.89 -11.39 -4.10
N ASP A 92 20.80 -10.73 -3.38
CA ASP A 92 22.16 -11.23 -3.18
C ASP A 92 22.21 -12.56 -2.42
N ASP A 93 21.18 -12.93 -1.66
CA ASP A 93 21.09 -14.22 -0.96
C ASP A 93 20.48 -15.33 -1.82
N LEU A 94 20.27 -15.10 -3.12
CA LEU A 94 19.56 -15.99 -4.05
C LEU A 94 18.13 -16.33 -3.63
N ARG A 95 17.49 -15.45 -2.88
CA ARG A 95 16.05 -15.44 -2.73
C ARG A 95 15.44 -14.83 -3.98
N VAL A 96 14.57 -15.58 -4.65
CA VAL A 96 13.81 -15.11 -5.80
C VAL A 96 12.39 -14.77 -5.34
N ASP A 97 12.02 -13.50 -5.50
CA ASP A 97 10.68 -13.00 -5.22
C ASP A 97 9.91 -12.82 -6.55
N VAL A 98 8.75 -13.46 -6.65
CA VAL A 98 7.89 -13.44 -7.82
C VAL A 98 6.60 -12.69 -7.50
N THR A 99 6.41 -11.53 -8.13
CA THR A 99 5.18 -10.75 -8.02
C THR A 99 4.29 -10.98 -9.25
N CYS A 100 3.04 -11.40 -9.03
CA CYS A 100 2.02 -11.56 -10.07
C CYS A 100 0.89 -10.54 -9.87
N LYS A 101 0.72 -9.63 -10.83
CA LYS A 101 -0.34 -8.60 -10.85
C LYS A 101 -1.34 -8.91 -11.96
N VAL A 102 -2.60 -9.08 -11.59
CA VAL A 102 -3.70 -9.47 -12.48
C VAL A 102 -4.80 -8.41 -12.47
N ARG A 103 -5.39 -8.15 -13.64
CA ARG A 103 -6.50 -7.19 -13.82
C ARG A 103 -7.64 -7.82 -14.61
N THR A 104 -8.87 -7.47 -14.22
CA THR A 104 -10.12 -7.83 -14.90
C THR A 104 -11.15 -6.69 -14.79
N SER A 105 -12.21 -6.76 -15.59
CA SER A 105 -13.46 -6.00 -15.37
C SER A 105 -14.59 -7.01 -15.15
N TYR A 106 -14.94 -7.27 -13.88
CA TYR A 106 -15.87 -8.35 -13.54
C TYR A 106 -16.58 -8.19 -12.18
N LYS A 107 -17.47 -9.13 -11.86
CA LYS A 107 -18.35 -9.11 -10.68
C LYS A 107 -17.70 -9.63 -9.38
N THR A 108 -16.59 -10.34 -9.48
CA THR A 108 -15.89 -10.95 -8.34
C THR A 108 -14.41 -10.62 -8.34
N GLY A 109 -13.79 -10.72 -7.16
CA GLY A 109 -12.36 -10.47 -6.95
C GLY A 109 -11.46 -11.39 -7.78
N ILE A 110 -10.18 -11.01 -7.89
CA ILE A 110 -9.17 -11.70 -8.70
C ILE A 110 -7.91 -12.06 -7.89
N GLU A 111 -8.07 -12.15 -6.56
CA GLU A 111 -7.00 -12.47 -5.61
C GLU A 111 -6.40 -13.85 -5.88
N MET A 112 -7.27 -14.83 -6.16
CA MET A 112 -6.87 -16.22 -6.33
C MET A 112 -6.04 -16.42 -7.59
N GLU A 113 -6.36 -15.71 -8.66
CA GLU A 113 -5.58 -15.72 -9.90
C GLU A 113 -4.16 -15.20 -9.67
N ALA A 114 -4.02 -14.07 -8.96
CA ALA A 114 -2.71 -13.51 -8.64
C ALA A 114 -1.88 -14.46 -7.76
N LEU A 115 -2.48 -15.02 -6.70
CA LEU A 115 -1.84 -15.98 -5.80
C LEU A 115 -1.40 -17.25 -6.54
N HIS A 116 -2.28 -17.80 -7.37
CA HIS A 116 -2.03 -19.00 -8.15
C HIS A 116 -0.90 -18.79 -9.17
N GLY A 117 -0.91 -17.65 -9.88
CA GLY A 117 0.17 -17.29 -10.80
C GLY A 117 1.53 -17.20 -10.12
N ALA A 118 1.62 -16.49 -9.00
CA ALA A 118 2.87 -16.33 -8.24
C ALA A 118 3.41 -17.69 -7.74
N MET A 119 2.54 -18.53 -7.17
CA MET A 119 2.92 -19.87 -6.69
C MET A 119 3.41 -20.78 -7.82
N VAL A 120 2.71 -20.81 -8.95
CA VAL A 120 3.09 -21.67 -10.09
C VAL A 120 4.40 -21.22 -10.73
N ALA A 121 4.70 -19.92 -10.76
CA ALA A 121 6.03 -19.46 -11.16
C ALA A 121 7.12 -20.03 -10.24
N CYS A 122 6.97 -19.96 -8.91
CA CYS A 122 7.94 -20.56 -7.98
C CYS A 122 8.08 -22.08 -8.16
N LEU A 123 6.97 -22.80 -8.38
CA LEU A 123 6.99 -24.24 -8.70
C LEU A 123 7.72 -24.53 -10.01
N THR A 124 7.58 -23.63 -11.00
CA THR A 124 8.26 -23.76 -12.29
C THR A 124 9.76 -23.48 -12.15
N ILE A 125 10.15 -22.46 -11.39
CA ILE A 125 11.56 -22.21 -11.04
C ILE A 125 12.16 -23.45 -10.36
N TYR A 126 11.44 -24.04 -9.41
CA TYR A 126 11.85 -25.28 -8.76
C TYR A 126 12.08 -26.39 -9.80
N ASP A 127 11.10 -26.66 -10.69
CA ASP A 127 11.26 -27.71 -11.72
C ASP A 127 12.47 -27.45 -12.62
N MET A 128 12.67 -26.21 -13.04
CA MET A 128 13.78 -25.83 -13.91
C MET A 128 15.13 -26.02 -13.22
N CYS A 129 15.23 -25.74 -11.92
CA CYS A 129 16.47 -25.78 -11.14
C CYS A 129 16.76 -27.14 -10.47
N LYS A 130 15.79 -28.04 -10.31
CA LYS A 130 15.94 -29.29 -9.53
C LYS A 130 17.05 -30.25 -10.01
N ALA A 131 17.49 -30.10 -11.26
CA ALA A 131 18.61 -30.87 -11.81
C ALA A 131 19.96 -30.47 -11.21
N VAL A 132 20.10 -29.23 -10.73
CA VAL A 132 21.29 -28.72 -10.04
C VAL A 132 21.24 -29.10 -8.57
N SER A 133 20.12 -28.85 -7.91
CA SER A 133 19.93 -29.18 -6.50
C SER A 133 18.45 -29.31 -6.15
N HIS A 134 18.14 -30.16 -5.17
CA HIS A 134 16.79 -30.32 -4.62
C HIS A 134 16.60 -29.49 -3.33
N ASN A 135 17.66 -28.85 -2.82
CA ASN A 135 17.62 -28.08 -1.57
C ASN A 135 17.11 -26.66 -1.82
N MET A 136 15.92 -26.54 -2.39
CA MET A 136 15.22 -25.28 -2.61
C MET A 136 13.98 -25.24 -1.72
N VAL A 137 13.65 -24.06 -1.22
CA VAL A 137 12.46 -23.87 -0.37
C VAL A 137 11.56 -22.83 -1.03
N ILE A 138 10.34 -23.23 -1.41
CA ILE A 138 9.29 -22.27 -1.75
C ILE A 138 8.80 -21.68 -0.42
N GLY A 139 8.96 -20.37 -0.28
CA GLY A 139 8.65 -19.63 0.94
C GLY A 139 7.21 -19.14 0.96
N GLU A 140 7.02 -17.98 1.60
CA GLU A 140 5.69 -17.38 1.75
C GLU A 140 5.07 -17.03 0.40
N THR A 141 3.77 -17.32 0.28
CA THR A 141 2.88 -16.78 -0.75
C THR A 141 1.80 -15.96 -0.09
N LYS A 142 1.65 -14.70 -0.48
CA LYS A 142 0.67 -13.78 0.10
C LYS A 142 0.14 -12.78 -0.90
N LEU A 143 -1.08 -12.30 -0.65
CA LEU A 143 -1.62 -11.14 -1.36
C LEU A 143 -0.78 -9.92 -0.95
N LEU A 144 -0.41 -9.07 -1.90
CA LEU A 144 0.20 -7.77 -1.62
C LEU A 144 -0.88 -6.71 -1.58
N SER A 145 -1.72 -6.66 -2.62
CA SER A 145 -2.81 -5.71 -2.69
C SER A 145 -3.99 -6.21 -3.51
N LYS A 146 -5.16 -5.62 -3.27
CA LYS A 146 -6.32 -5.71 -4.16
C LYS A 146 -7.11 -4.40 -4.22
N SER A 147 -7.79 -4.18 -5.33
CA SER A 147 -8.69 -3.05 -5.56
C SER A 147 -9.89 -3.42 -6.44
N GLY A 148 -10.88 -2.53 -6.54
CA GLY A 148 -12.02 -2.73 -7.44
C GLY A 148 -13.22 -3.46 -6.88
N GLY A 149 -13.38 -3.50 -5.55
CA GLY A 149 -14.53 -4.06 -4.85
C GLY A 149 -14.85 -3.24 -3.61
N LYS A 150 -15.72 -3.76 -2.73
CA LYS A 150 -16.12 -3.04 -1.49
C LYS A 150 -14.98 -2.78 -0.49
N SER A 151 -13.80 -3.37 -0.69
CA SER A 151 -12.70 -3.29 0.28
C SER A 151 -11.36 -3.51 -0.44
N PRO A 152 -10.64 -2.45 -0.83
CA PRO A 152 -9.24 -2.60 -1.22
C PRO A 152 -8.41 -3.03 0.00
N VAL A 153 -7.34 -3.76 -0.26
CA VAL A 153 -6.40 -4.24 0.79
C VAL A 153 -5.00 -3.95 0.30
N LEU A 154 -4.12 -3.54 1.21
CA LEU A 154 -2.69 -3.52 1.04
C LEU A 154 -2.09 -4.13 2.30
N ASN A 155 -1.29 -5.19 2.16
CA ASN A 155 -0.66 -5.85 3.29
C ASN A 155 0.64 -5.14 3.71
N ASN A 156 0.99 -5.26 4.99
CA ASN A 156 2.17 -4.62 5.58
C ASN A 156 2.18 -3.10 5.37
N VAL A 157 1.06 -2.46 5.71
CA VAL A 157 0.90 -1.00 5.62
C VAL A 157 0.52 -0.42 6.98
N LYS A 158 1.25 0.61 7.38
CA LYS A 158 1.03 1.33 8.63
C LYS A 158 0.59 2.76 8.36
N GLY A 159 -0.21 3.31 9.26
CA GLY A 159 -0.67 4.69 9.19
C GLY A 159 0.19 5.61 10.06
N LEU A 160 0.50 6.81 9.57
CA LEU A 160 1.08 7.88 10.36
C LEU A 160 0.25 9.16 10.21
N ILE A 161 -0.17 9.72 11.33
CA ILE A 161 -0.84 11.02 11.40
C ILE A 161 0.15 12.05 11.90
N LEU A 162 0.49 13.01 11.03
CA LEU A 162 1.39 14.10 11.35
C LEU A 162 0.63 15.24 12.05
N THR A 163 1.02 15.53 13.29
CA THR A 163 0.36 16.45 14.21
C THR A 163 1.24 17.61 14.68
N GLY A 164 2.50 17.68 14.25
CA GLY A 164 3.49 18.65 14.74
C GLY A 164 3.24 20.14 14.40
N GLY A 165 2.15 20.47 13.71
CA GLY A 165 1.85 21.84 13.26
C GLY A 165 1.27 22.72 14.36
N LYS A 166 2.09 23.56 15.01
CA LYS A 166 1.58 24.70 15.79
C LYS A 166 0.94 25.72 14.84
N SER A 167 -0.37 25.95 14.94
CA SER A 167 -0.99 27.07 14.23
C SER A 167 -0.67 28.37 14.96
N SER A 168 0.34 29.11 14.49
CA SER A 168 0.65 30.46 15.00
C SER A 168 -0.54 31.43 14.88
N ARG A 169 -1.47 31.16 13.94
CA ARG A 169 -2.66 31.98 13.67
C ARG A 169 -3.91 31.58 14.46
N MET A 170 -4.00 30.34 14.96
CA MET A 170 -5.16 29.84 15.72
C MET A 170 -4.87 29.62 17.22
N ASN A 171 -3.61 29.81 17.64
CA ASN A 171 -3.17 29.71 19.03
C ASN A 171 -3.55 28.38 19.73
N ARG A 172 -3.78 27.31 18.94
CA ARG A 172 -4.14 25.96 19.35
C ARG A 172 -3.44 24.94 18.45
N ASP A 173 -3.21 23.75 18.96
CA ASP A 173 -2.61 22.65 18.18
C ASP A 173 -3.64 22.09 17.19
N LYS A 174 -3.27 22.03 15.90
CA LYS A 174 -4.20 21.67 14.81
C LYS A 174 -4.79 20.26 14.98
N ALA A 175 -4.05 19.35 15.64
CA ALA A 175 -4.49 17.98 15.85
C ALA A 175 -5.70 17.84 16.78
N LEU A 176 -5.88 18.80 17.71
CA LEU A 176 -6.98 18.82 18.68
C LEU A 176 -8.22 19.56 18.16
N ILE A 177 -8.16 20.09 16.93
CA ILE A 177 -9.29 20.76 16.33
C ILE A 177 -10.41 19.74 16.13
N GLU A 178 -11.59 20.06 16.66
CA GLU A 178 -12.73 19.15 16.59
C GLU A 178 -13.49 19.30 15.28
N TYR A 179 -13.77 18.17 14.64
CA TYR A 179 -14.76 18.05 13.58
C TYR A 179 -15.76 16.96 13.99
N LYS A 180 -17.05 17.21 13.78
CA LYS A 180 -18.12 16.27 14.21
C LYS A 180 -17.99 15.85 15.69
N ASN A 181 -17.64 16.80 16.57
CA ASN A 181 -17.45 16.58 18.02
C ASN A 181 -16.34 15.60 18.41
N ARG A 182 -15.32 15.43 17.56
CA ARG A 182 -14.13 14.61 17.84
C ARG A 182 -12.87 15.30 17.32
N PRO A 183 -11.72 15.22 18.02
CA PRO A 183 -10.43 15.67 17.48
C PRO A 183 -10.16 15.06 16.10
N HIS A 184 -9.76 15.88 15.12
CA HIS A 184 -9.55 15.44 13.74
C HIS A 184 -8.54 14.30 13.63
N ALA A 185 -7.47 14.36 14.42
CA ALA A 185 -6.46 13.31 14.44
C ALA A 185 -7.07 11.93 14.78
N LEU A 186 -8.07 11.89 15.66
CA LEU A 186 -8.75 10.64 16.01
C LEU A 186 -9.72 10.18 14.90
N TYR A 187 -10.33 11.10 14.15
CA TYR A 187 -11.09 10.75 12.94
C TYR A 187 -10.18 10.12 11.88
N LEU A 188 -9.05 10.77 11.56
CA LEU A 188 -8.07 10.25 10.61
C LEU A 188 -7.50 8.90 11.06
N LYS A 189 -7.32 8.70 12.36
CA LYS A 189 -6.90 7.41 12.93
C LYS A 189 -7.93 6.33 12.64
N SER A 190 -9.19 6.56 13.00
CA SER A 190 -10.26 5.60 12.73
C SER A 190 -10.50 5.35 11.23
N LEU A 191 -10.15 6.31 10.37
CA LEU A 191 -10.15 6.10 8.93
C LEU A 191 -9.01 5.16 8.50
N LEU A 192 -7.78 5.41 8.94
CA LEU A 192 -6.62 4.60 8.59
C LEU A 192 -6.67 3.18 9.19
N GLU A 193 -7.26 3.00 10.37
CA GLU A 193 -7.43 1.68 11.03
C GLU A 193 -8.23 0.68 10.20
N LYS A 194 -9.01 1.14 9.21
CA LYS A 194 -9.73 0.27 8.26
C LYS A 194 -8.81 -0.37 7.22
N TYR A 195 -7.64 0.23 6.97
CA TYR A 195 -6.76 -0.12 5.86
C TYR A 195 -5.32 -0.42 6.29
N CYS A 196 -4.93 -0.06 7.51
CA CYS A 196 -3.57 -0.21 8.03
C CYS A 196 -3.54 -1.20 9.21
N ASP A 197 -2.47 -1.98 9.29
CA ASP A 197 -2.22 -2.95 10.37
C ASP A 197 -2.06 -2.25 11.74
N GLU A 198 -1.38 -1.10 11.73
CA GLU A 198 -1.20 -0.23 12.88
C GLU A 198 -1.25 1.24 12.45
N VAL A 199 -1.79 2.11 13.30
CA VAL A 199 -1.82 3.56 13.05
C VAL A 199 -1.17 4.29 14.21
N PHE A 200 -0.27 5.20 13.88
CA PHE A 200 0.50 6.01 14.82
C PHE A 200 0.13 7.49 14.69
N ILE A 201 0.23 8.21 15.80
CA ILE A 201 0.13 9.66 15.85
C ILE A 201 1.52 10.20 16.17
N SER A 202 2.08 11.06 15.31
CA SER A 202 3.36 11.71 15.61
C SER A 202 3.23 12.54 16.89
N SER A 203 4.28 12.65 17.67
CA SER A 203 4.24 13.44 18.90
C SER A 203 5.63 13.89 19.30
N ARG A 204 5.75 15.08 19.89
CA ARG A 204 6.89 15.38 20.74
C ARG A 204 6.62 14.84 22.14
N LYS A 205 7.66 14.47 22.86
CA LYS A 205 7.53 13.98 24.23
C LYS A 205 6.72 14.98 25.09
N GLY A 206 5.68 14.47 25.75
CA GLY A 206 4.77 15.27 26.59
C GLY A 206 3.79 16.19 25.85
N GLN A 207 3.73 16.16 24.50
CA GLN A 207 2.87 17.06 23.73
C GLN A 207 1.38 16.83 23.98
N TRP A 208 0.99 15.59 24.28
CA TRP A 208 -0.41 15.17 24.37
C TRP A 208 -0.88 14.85 25.77
N ASP A 209 -0.05 15.07 26.79
CA ASP A 209 -0.37 14.79 28.18
C ASP A 209 -1.64 15.56 28.60
N GLY A 210 -2.61 14.86 29.19
CA GLY A 210 -3.91 15.42 29.57
C GLY A 210 -4.86 15.71 28.41
N THR A 211 -4.55 15.25 27.19
CA THR A 211 -5.42 15.39 26.01
C THR A 211 -6.01 14.04 25.58
N PRO A 212 -7.08 14.02 24.77
CA PRO A 212 -7.62 12.76 24.21
C PRO A 212 -6.64 11.94 23.36
N LEU A 213 -5.48 12.51 22.99
CA LEU A 213 -4.45 11.80 22.21
C LEU A 213 -3.42 11.08 23.08
N GLU A 214 -3.40 11.31 24.41
CA GLU A 214 -2.40 10.73 25.33
C GLU A 214 -2.39 9.19 25.31
N SER A 215 -3.57 8.58 25.19
CA SER A 215 -3.74 7.12 25.21
C SER A 215 -3.53 6.44 23.86
N GLU A 216 -3.25 7.20 22.80
CA GLU A 216 -3.08 6.65 21.46
C GLU A 216 -1.68 6.08 21.23
N LYS A 217 -1.50 5.30 20.14
CA LYS A 217 -0.16 4.84 19.73
C LYS A 217 0.68 6.03 19.25
N LEU A 218 1.45 6.62 20.17
CA LEU A 218 2.32 7.74 19.87
C LEU A 218 3.64 7.28 19.24
N LEU A 219 4.07 8.01 18.23
CA LEU A 219 5.39 7.87 17.63
C LEU A 219 6.17 9.16 17.89
N PHE A 220 7.26 9.04 18.65
CA PHE A 220 8.05 10.21 19.02
C PHE A 220 9.06 10.57 17.93
N ASP A 221 9.12 11.86 17.60
CA ASP A 221 10.15 12.40 16.71
C ASP A 221 11.54 12.28 17.39
N ASP A 222 12.59 12.08 16.59
CA ASP A 222 13.96 12.22 17.09
C ASP A 222 14.19 13.69 17.48
N GLU A 223 14.55 13.95 18.75
CA GLU A 223 14.77 15.30 19.29
C GLU A 223 15.86 16.08 18.54
N LYS A 224 16.75 15.40 17.82
CA LYS A 224 17.79 16.00 16.98
C LYS A 224 17.29 16.40 15.60
N MET A 225 16.10 15.96 15.21
CA MET A 225 15.52 16.19 13.89
C MET A 225 14.38 17.21 13.93
N THR A 226 14.22 17.96 12.84
CA THR A 226 13.21 19.02 12.72
C THR A 226 12.42 18.91 11.42
N GLY A 227 11.15 19.30 11.50
CA GLY A 227 10.22 19.37 10.36
C GLY A 227 9.46 18.07 10.08
N PRO A 228 8.55 18.06 9.09
CA PRO A 228 7.71 16.89 8.78
C PRO A 228 8.51 15.64 8.39
N VAL A 229 9.69 15.81 7.79
CA VAL A 229 10.61 14.71 7.46
C VAL A 229 11.04 13.95 8.72
N ALA A 230 11.19 14.62 9.86
CA ALA A 230 11.57 13.97 11.12
C ALA A 230 10.53 12.93 11.57
N GLY A 231 9.24 13.32 11.58
CA GLY A 231 8.16 12.42 11.94
C GLY A 231 7.98 11.27 10.93
N MET A 232 8.20 11.54 9.64
CA MET A 232 8.19 10.49 8.61
C MET A 232 9.35 9.50 8.78
N LEU A 233 10.57 9.99 9.03
CA LEU A 233 11.73 9.13 9.26
C LEU A 233 11.61 8.31 10.54
N ALA A 234 11.03 8.88 11.61
CA ALA A 234 10.73 8.13 12.82
C ALA A 234 9.82 6.92 12.50
N ALA A 235 8.86 7.08 11.59
CA ALA A 235 7.96 6.01 11.18
C ALA A 235 8.67 4.99 10.31
N PHE A 236 9.36 5.45 9.26
CA PHE A 236 10.09 4.58 8.33
C PHE A 236 11.19 3.77 9.03
N ASN A 237 11.84 4.32 10.05
CA ASN A 237 12.86 3.62 10.83
C ASN A 237 12.30 2.66 11.87
N ARG A 238 11.06 2.90 12.34
CA ARG A 238 10.38 1.97 13.25
C ARG A 238 10.08 0.64 12.57
N ASP A 239 9.68 0.68 11.30
CA ASP A 239 9.49 -0.52 10.49
C ASP A 239 10.00 -0.29 9.06
N PRO A 240 11.28 -0.58 8.80
CA PRO A 240 11.91 -0.41 7.49
C PRO A 240 11.29 -1.28 6.38
N SER A 241 10.57 -2.34 6.76
CA SER A 241 9.97 -3.28 5.81
C SER A 241 8.55 -2.87 5.39
N ALA A 242 7.90 -2.01 6.17
CA ALA A 242 6.50 -1.62 5.99
C ALA A 242 6.33 -0.50 4.96
N ASN A 243 5.18 -0.54 4.28
CA ASN A 243 4.65 0.62 3.57
C ASN A 243 3.96 1.56 4.58
N TRP A 244 3.85 2.85 4.26
CA TRP A 244 3.31 3.85 5.17
C TRP A 244 2.33 4.80 4.48
N ILE A 245 1.11 4.91 4.99
CA ILE A 245 0.18 5.98 4.61
C ILE A 245 0.38 7.14 5.59
N VAL A 246 0.92 8.25 5.09
CA VAL A 246 1.21 9.44 5.88
C VAL A 246 0.17 10.52 5.58
N ILE A 247 -0.50 11.01 6.62
CA ILE A 247 -1.54 12.04 6.52
C ILE A 247 -1.28 13.18 7.52
N ALA A 248 -1.30 14.43 7.08
CA ALA A 248 -1.30 15.59 7.98
C ALA A 248 -2.68 15.86 8.57
N CYS A 249 -2.69 16.28 9.84
CA CYS A 249 -3.92 16.61 10.57
C CYS A 249 -4.63 17.89 10.08
N ASP A 250 -4.07 18.64 9.14
CA ASP A 250 -4.68 19.85 8.58
C ASP A 250 -5.45 19.62 7.28
N LEU A 251 -5.69 18.36 6.92
CA LEU A 251 -6.49 17.92 5.78
C LEU A 251 -7.89 17.45 6.26
N PRO A 252 -8.86 18.37 6.44
CA PRO A 252 -10.18 18.09 7.02
C PRO A 252 -11.07 17.18 6.15
N TYR A 253 -10.88 17.21 4.83
CA TYR A 253 -11.79 16.61 3.86
C TYR A 253 -11.39 15.18 3.43
N ILE A 254 -10.34 14.62 4.05
CA ILE A 254 -9.90 13.24 3.80
C ILE A 254 -11.02 12.25 4.16
N ASN A 255 -11.23 11.28 3.28
CA ASN A 255 -12.27 10.26 3.39
C ASN A 255 -11.78 8.89 2.87
N GLU A 256 -12.64 7.87 2.94
CA GLU A 256 -12.36 6.52 2.45
C GLU A 256 -11.87 6.53 1.00
N SER A 257 -12.58 7.20 0.09
CA SER A 257 -12.19 7.28 -1.33
C SER A 257 -10.78 7.83 -1.54
N THR A 258 -10.29 8.70 -0.64
CA THR A 258 -8.92 9.20 -0.69
C THR A 258 -7.91 8.07 -0.40
N ILE A 259 -8.13 7.31 0.67
CA ILE A 259 -7.23 6.21 1.08
C ILE A 259 -7.28 5.07 0.07
N GLU A 260 -8.48 4.72 -0.36
CA GLU A 260 -8.71 3.67 -1.35
C GLU A 260 -7.93 3.99 -2.62
N THR A 261 -8.10 5.20 -3.18
CA THR A 261 -7.40 5.61 -4.41
C THR A 261 -5.87 5.50 -4.30
N LEU A 262 -5.28 5.80 -3.13
CA LEU A 262 -3.84 5.60 -2.91
C LEU A 262 -3.47 4.10 -2.98
N ILE A 263 -4.24 3.24 -2.31
CA ILE A 263 -4.03 1.79 -2.30
C ILE A 263 -4.25 1.18 -3.69
N GLU A 264 -5.27 1.61 -4.42
CA GLU A 264 -5.59 1.09 -5.76
C GLU A 264 -4.46 1.34 -6.76
N ASN A 265 -3.69 2.42 -6.55
CA ASN A 265 -2.57 2.82 -7.39
C ASN A 265 -1.22 2.40 -6.81
N TYR A 266 -1.19 1.56 -5.77
CA TYR A 266 0.04 1.01 -5.21
C TYR A 266 0.91 0.33 -6.28
N ASP A 267 2.20 0.69 -6.26
CA ASP A 267 3.23 0.13 -7.10
C ASP A 267 4.53 -0.02 -6.29
N PRO A 268 4.97 -1.26 -5.96
CA PRO A 268 6.18 -1.49 -5.18
C PRO A 268 7.47 -1.02 -5.89
N SER A 269 7.42 -0.78 -7.21
CA SER A 269 8.57 -0.25 -7.94
C SER A 269 8.84 1.23 -7.65
N LYS A 270 7.82 1.98 -7.20
CA LYS A 270 7.88 3.43 -6.98
C LYS A 270 8.16 3.77 -5.52
N VAL A 271 8.61 4.99 -5.25
CA VAL A 271 8.87 5.46 -3.88
C VAL A 271 7.58 5.85 -3.16
N ALA A 272 6.63 6.42 -3.90
CA ALA A 272 5.39 6.93 -3.33
C ALA A 272 4.26 6.99 -4.36
N VAL A 273 3.04 6.85 -3.88
CA VAL A 273 1.78 7.18 -4.55
C VAL A 273 1.16 8.36 -3.80
N SER A 274 0.99 9.48 -4.50
CA SER A 274 0.53 10.74 -3.93
C SER A 274 -0.47 11.40 -4.86
N PHE A 275 -1.22 12.38 -4.37
CA PHE A 275 -2.02 13.26 -5.22
C PHE A 275 -1.23 14.50 -5.61
N LYS A 276 -1.52 15.07 -6.77
CA LYS A 276 -1.03 16.40 -7.13
C LYS A 276 -1.75 17.46 -6.32
N ASN A 277 -1.01 18.44 -5.84
CA ASN A 277 -1.57 19.66 -5.27
C ASN A 277 -2.25 20.48 -6.39
N LYS A 278 -3.53 20.86 -6.20
CA LYS A 278 -4.33 21.56 -7.23
C LYS A 278 -3.72 22.91 -7.65
N GLU A 279 -3.07 23.62 -6.75
CA GLU A 279 -2.53 24.96 -7.02
C GLU A 279 -1.12 24.89 -7.61
N LYS A 280 -0.28 23.99 -7.09
CA LYS A 280 1.16 23.98 -7.37
C LYS A 280 1.61 22.84 -8.28
N GLY A 281 0.72 21.89 -8.58
CA GLY A 281 0.95 20.78 -9.52
C GLY A 281 1.93 19.69 -9.08
N PHE A 282 2.60 19.84 -7.94
CA PHE A 282 3.54 18.84 -7.40
C PHE A 282 2.84 17.81 -6.50
N ALA A 283 3.48 16.66 -6.27
CA ALA A 283 3.05 15.61 -5.35
C ALA A 283 2.84 16.13 -3.91
N GLU A 284 1.67 15.93 -3.32
CA GLU A 284 1.29 16.31 -1.96
C GLU A 284 1.85 15.29 -0.95
N PRO A 285 2.98 15.56 -0.29
CA PRO A 285 3.69 14.56 0.48
C PRO A 285 2.99 14.20 1.80
N LEU A 286 2.03 15.03 2.23
CA LEU A 286 1.33 14.88 3.51
C LEU A 286 -0.05 14.22 3.36
N CYS A 287 -0.34 13.65 2.19
CA CYS A 287 -1.40 12.66 1.97
C CYS A 287 -0.91 11.68 0.92
N THR A 288 -0.06 10.74 1.34
CA THR A 288 0.74 9.90 0.45
C THR A 288 0.90 8.49 1.01
N LEU A 289 0.84 7.49 0.14
CA LEU A 289 1.27 6.13 0.40
C LEU A 289 2.74 5.99 -0.02
N TYR A 290 3.62 5.85 0.95
CA TYR A 290 5.05 5.60 0.79
C TYR A 290 5.33 4.11 0.78
N THR A 291 6.16 3.66 -0.15
CA THR A 291 6.67 2.28 -0.13
C THR A 291 7.82 2.14 0.85
N ASN A 292 8.20 0.91 1.19
CA ASN A 292 9.38 0.64 2.01
C ASN A 292 10.69 1.29 1.46
N LYS A 293 10.76 1.56 0.14
CA LYS A 293 11.87 2.27 -0.50
C LYS A 293 12.00 3.74 -0.06
N ALA A 294 10.94 4.33 0.50
CA ALA A 294 10.95 5.74 0.91
C ALA A 294 11.94 6.01 2.05
N ARG A 295 12.24 5.01 2.90
CA ARG A 295 13.17 5.18 4.02
C ARG A 295 14.53 5.68 3.56
N GLU A 296 15.19 4.95 2.67
CA GLU A 296 16.53 5.29 2.19
C GLU A 296 16.56 6.64 1.47
N VAL A 297 15.51 6.94 0.70
CA VAL A 297 15.36 8.21 0.00
C VAL A 297 15.29 9.38 0.98
N PHE A 298 14.47 9.27 2.02
CA PHE A 298 14.31 10.31 3.03
C PHE A 298 15.52 10.41 3.96
N GLU A 299 16.19 9.30 4.29
CA GLU A 299 17.43 9.29 5.08
C GLU A 299 18.53 10.03 4.34
N LYS A 300 18.73 9.71 3.04
CA LYS A 300 19.69 10.40 2.18
C LYS A 300 19.37 11.89 2.07
N ALA A 301 18.12 12.24 1.79
CA ALA A 301 17.71 13.63 1.69
C ALA A 301 17.95 14.41 2.98
N TYR A 302 17.74 13.78 4.14
CA TYR A 302 17.99 14.39 5.43
C TYR A 302 19.49 14.64 5.68
N LEU A 303 20.36 13.69 5.30
CA LEU A 303 21.83 13.84 5.37
C LEU A 303 22.34 14.96 4.44
N GLU A 304 21.65 15.19 3.32
CA GLU A 304 21.90 16.29 2.38
C GLU A 304 21.18 17.61 2.77
N ASP A 305 20.70 17.70 4.01
CA ASP A 305 19.97 18.83 4.60
C ASP A 305 18.66 19.24 3.87
N THR A 306 18.10 18.34 3.08
CA THR A 306 16.79 18.53 2.43
C THR A 306 15.66 18.16 3.39
N ARG A 307 15.14 19.16 4.11
CA ARG A 307 14.05 18.98 5.10
C ARG A 307 12.63 19.09 4.55
N CYS A 308 12.47 19.41 3.26
CA CYS A 308 11.17 19.63 2.64
C CYS A 308 10.71 18.36 1.90
N PRO A 309 9.64 17.67 2.35
CA PRO A 309 9.19 16.43 1.71
C PRO A 309 8.85 16.61 0.21
N VAL A 310 8.33 17.78 -0.18
CA VAL A 310 8.06 18.11 -1.59
C VAL A 310 9.34 18.07 -2.43
N LYS A 311 10.47 18.58 -1.90
CA LYS A 311 11.74 18.54 -2.62
C LYS A 311 12.25 17.10 -2.77
N VAL A 312 12.09 16.28 -1.73
CA VAL A 312 12.44 14.85 -1.76
C VAL A 312 11.63 14.10 -2.82
N LEU A 313 10.31 14.29 -2.87
CA LEU A 313 9.47 13.62 -3.87
C LEU A 313 9.75 14.08 -5.30
N LYS A 314 10.25 15.30 -5.50
CA LYS A 314 10.65 15.80 -6.84
C LYS A 314 11.95 15.17 -7.35
N SER A 315 12.80 14.63 -6.47
CA SER A 315 14.07 14.00 -6.88
C SER A 315 13.95 12.51 -7.18
N VAL A 316 12.74 11.92 -7.05
CA VAL A 316 12.53 10.48 -7.23
C VAL A 316 11.29 10.20 -8.07
N GLU A 317 11.23 8.99 -8.64
CA GLU A 317 10.04 8.55 -9.36
C GLU A 317 8.88 8.24 -8.39
N THR A 318 7.75 8.89 -8.64
CA THR A 318 6.50 8.72 -7.89
C THR A 318 5.31 8.57 -8.82
N ILE A 319 4.20 8.06 -8.30
CA ILE A 319 2.89 8.16 -8.95
C ILE A 319 2.20 9.40 -8.40
N ALA A 320 1.84 10.33 -9.29
CA ALA A 320 1.17 11.58 -8.94
C ALA A 320 -0.23 11.61 -9.56
N LEU A 321 -1.25 11.38 -8.72
CA LEU A 321 -2.65 11.22 -9.09
C LEU A 321 -3.38 12.58 -9.14
N GLU A 322 -4.34 12.72 -10.04
CA GLU A 322 -5.23 13.88 -10.06
C GLU A 322 -6.27 13.80 -8.94
N GLN A 323 -6.59 14.92 -8.28
CA GLN A 323 -7.69 14.99 -7.32
C GLN A 323 -9.03 15.05 -8.07
N ARG A 324 -9.73 13.92 -8.18
CA ARG A 324 -11.02 13.79 -8.89
C ARG A 324 -12.16 13.38 -7.95
N GLY A 325 -13.38 13.72 -8.34
CA GLY A 325 -14.60 13.30 -7.63
C GLY A 325 -14.61 13.77 -6.16
N LYS A 326 -14.70 12.81 -5.24
CA LYS A 326 -14.84 13.02 -3.78
C LYS A 326 -13.53 13.39 -3.08
N ILE A 327 -12.42 13.52 -3.81
CA ILE A 327 -11.09 13.74 -3.22
C ILE A 327 -10.82 15.24 -3.10
N ASN A 328 -10.57 15.68 -1.86
CA ASN A 328 -10.26 17.06 -1.54
C ASN A 328 -9.12 17.14 -0.52
N LEU A 329 -7.98 17.70 -0.93
CA LEU A 329 -6.79 17.89 -0.10
C LEU A 329 -6.55 19.35 0.28
N SER A 330 -7.57 20.20 0.21
CA SER A 330 -7.45 21.58 0.70
C SER A 330 -7.14 21.59 2.19
N ASN A 331 -6.10 22.32 2.57
CA ASN A 331 -5.70 22.47 3.97
C ASN A 331 -6.45 23.63 4.63
N ILE A 332 -6.51 23.61 5.97
CA ILE A 332 -7.04 24.72 6.76
C ILE A 332 -5.91 25.44 7.50
N ASN A 333 -5.86 26.75 7.32
CA ASN A 333 -4.88 27.66 7.88
C ASN A 333 -5.48 28.85 8.62
N THR A 334 -6.77 29.16 8.42
CA THR A 334 -7.46 30.29 9.06
C THR A 334 -8.70 29.87 9.87
N PRO A 335 -9.14 30.66 10.86
CA PRO A 335 -10.38 30.40 11.60
C PRO A 335 -11.64 30.39 10.71
N THR A 336 -11.68 31.21 9.66
CA THR A 336 -12.81 31.25 8.71
C THR A 336 -12.91 29.95 7.92
N GLU A 337 -11.80 29.49 7.33
CA GLU A 337 -11.72 28.20 6.64
C GLU A 337 -12.12 27.04 7.57
N TYR A 338 -11.76 27.12 8.86
CA TYR A 338 -12.17 26.13 9.85
C TYR A 338 -13.68 26.10 10.06
N GLN A 339 -14.32 27.26 10.20
CA GLN A 339 -15.77 27.35 10.38
C GLN A 339 -16.52 26.81 9.15
N GLU A 340 -16.06 27.17 7.94
CA GLU A 340 -16.60 26.65 6.68
C GLU A 340 -16.47 25.12 6.59
N ALA A 341 -15.30 24.58 6.93
CA ALA A 341 -15.07 23.13 6.93
C ALA A 341 -15.93 22.40 7.97
N LYS A 342 -16.12 23.00 9.15
CA LYS A 342 -16.98 22.46 10.20
C LYS A 342 -18.43 22.38 9.74
N GLU A 343 -18.94 23.42 9.09
CA GLU A 343 -20.28 23.44 8.51
C GLU A 343 -20.43 22.43 7.36
N PHE A 344 -19.44 22.34 6.47
CA PHE A 344 -19.41 21.36 5.40
C PHE A 344 -19.46 19.93 5.94
N LEU A 345 -18.59 19.61 6.91
CA LEU A 345 -18.53 18.27 7.51
C LEU A 345 -19.77 17.94 8.36
N ALA A 346 -20.44 18.94 8.96
CA ALA A 346 -21.66 18.75 9.75
C ALA A 346 -22.88 18.42 8.88
N LYS A 347 -22.94 18.90 7.64
CA LYS A 347 -24.07 18.65 6.72
C LYS A 347 -24.16 17.19 6.25
N GLY A 348 -23.16 16.35 6.53
CA GLY A 348 -23.20 14.92 6.21
C GLY A 348 -23.32 14.62 4.72
N GLU A 349 -23.11 15.62 3.86
CA GLU A 349 -23.15 15.44 2.42
C GLU A 349 -21.96 14.57 2.02
N SER A 350 -22.25 13.29 1.85
CA SER A 350 -21.53 12.41 0.96
C SER A 350 -21.52 13.08 -0.42
N ILE A 351 -20.45 13.82 -0.74
CA ILE A 351 -20.00 13.90 -2.13
C ILE A 351 -19.81 12.48 -2.58
#